data_AF-A0A4Q4CG23-F1
#
_entry.id   AF-A0A4Q4CG23-F1
#
_cell.length_a   1.000
_cell.length_b   1.000
_cell.length_c   1.000
_cell.angle_alpha   90.00
_cell.angle_beta   90.00
_cell.angle_gamma   90.00
#
_symmetry.space_group_name_H-M   'P 1'
#
loop_
_entity.id
_entity.type
_entity.pdbx_description
1 polymer ?
#
loop_
_entity_poly.entity_id
_entity_poly.type
_entity_poly.pdbx_seq_one_letter_code
_entity_poly.pdbx_strand_id
1 'polypeptide(L)' 'VEEVRIGEGPGAMLRVRVGQDVLLARITRRSVGVLDLRPGKPVFAVLKAVSVAQENVGRAG' A
#
# COMPACT_ATOMS: atom_id res chain seq x y z
N VAL A 1 3.47 2.63 8.08
CA VAL A 1 3.03 1.32 7.52
C VAL A 1 2.38 0.52 8.64
N GLU A 2 1.20 -0.06 8.42
CA GLU A 2 0.54 -0.92 9.43
C GLU A 2 0.87 -2.40 9.20
N GLU A 3 0.80 -2.87 7.95
CA GLU A 3 1.02 -4.28 7.61
C GLU A 3 1.70 -4.42 6.24
N VAL A 4 2.56 -5.44 6.12
CA VAL A 4 3.16 -5.88 4.86
C VAL A 4 2.86 -7.37 4.71
N ARG A 5 2.11 -7.75 3.68
CA ARG A 5 1.86 -9.16 3.33
C ARG A 5 2.54 -9.50 2.01
N ILE A 6 3.52 -10.39 2.06
CA ILE A 6 4.14 -10.94 0.85
C ILE A 6 3.22 -12.04 0.31
N GLY A 7 2.69 -11.84 -0.91
CA GLY A 7 1.90 -12.88 -1.58
C GLY A 7 2.81 -13.92 -2.24
N GLU A 8 2.25 -15.01 -2.77
CA GLU A 8 3.05 -16.07 -3.39
C GLU A 8 3.77 -15.64 -4.69
N GLY A 9 3.15 -14.72 -5.44
CA GLY A 9 3.74 -14.14 -6.65
C GLY A 9 4.70 -12.97 -6.41
N PRO A 10 5.03 -12.20 -7.46
CA PRO A 10 5.98 -11.07 -7.38
C PRO A 10 5.42 -9.85 -6.64
N GLY A 11 4.18 -9.91 -6.17
CA GLY A 11 3.47 -8.82 -5.48
C GLY A 11 3.52 -8.92 -3.96
N ALA A 12 3.32 -7.78 -3.33
CA ALA A 12 3.05 -7.67 -1.90
C ALA A 12 1.86 -6.72 -1.69
N MET A 13 1.05 -7.00 -0.67
CA MET A 13 -0.01 -6.11 -0.22
C MET A 13 0.48 -5.29 0.96
N LEU A 14 0.29 -3.99 0.90
CA LEU A 14 0.66 -3.04 1.94
C LEU A 14 -0.60 -2.39 2.50
N ARG A 15 -0.71 -2.34 3.82
CA ARG A 15 -1.72 -1.52 4.52
C ARG A 15 -1.00 -0.33 5.14
N VAL A 16 -1.42 0.88 4.77
CA VAL A 16 -0.80 2.12 5.23
C VAL A 16 -1.86 3.07 5.77
N ARG A 17 -1.71 3.48 7.02
CA ARG A 17 -2.49 4.58 7.59
C ARG A 17 -1.94 5.92 7.11
N VAL A 18 -2.85 6.79 6.65
CA VAL A 18 -2.58 8.17 6.26
C VAL A 18 -3.60 9.06 6.97
N GLY A 19 -3.17 9.73 8.04
CA GLY A 19 -4.11 10.43 8.91
C GLY A 19 -5.12 9.46 9.53
N GLN A 20 -6.42 9.71 9.30
CA GLN A 20 -7.50 8.84 9.76
C GLN A 20 -7.84 7.73 8.74
N ASP A 21 -7.39 7.88 7.50
CA ASP A 21 -7.69 6.97 6.41
C ASP A 21 -6.69 5.82 6.32
N VAL A 22 -7.11 4.76 5.63
CA VAL A 22 -6.26 3.60 5.32
C VAL A 22 -6.21 3.39 3.82
N LEU A 23 -4.98 3.27 3.31
CA LEU A 23 -4.70 2.89 1.94
C LEU A 23 -4.27 1.41 1.90
N LEU A 24 -4.87 0.66 0.97
CA LEU A 24 -4.38 -0.63 0.53
C LEU A 24 -3.63 -0.45 -0.78
N ALA A 25 -2.38 -0.91 -0.83
CA ALA A 25 -1.54 -0.77 -2.01
C ALA A 25 -0.91 -2.11 -2.37
N ARG A 26 -1.09 -2.52 -3.63
CA ARG A 26 -0.32 -3.62 -4.19
C ARG A 26 0.97 -3.06 -4.78
N ILE A 27 2.10 -3.55 -4.29
CA ILE A 27 3.44 -3.16 -4.74
C ILE A 27 4.24 -4.42 -5.13
N THR A 28 5.45 -4.24 -5.66
CA THR A 28 6.32 -5.37 -5.96
C THR A 28 7.07 -5.85 -4.73
N ARG A 29 7.34 -7.17 -4.65
CA ARG A 29 8.18 -7.77 -3.60
C ARG A 29 9.59 -7.16 -3.59
N ARG A 30 10.13 -6.82 -4.77
CA ARG A 30 11.39 -6.09 -4.92
C ARG A 30 11.36 -4.75 -4.19
N SER A 31 10.30 -3.96 -4.39
CA SER A 31 10.14 -2.65 -3.73
C SER A 31 10.07 -2.78 -2.22
N VAL A 32 9.42 -3.83 -1.68
CA VAL A 32 9.43 -4.10 -0.23
C VAL A 32 10.85 -4.23 0.30
N GLY A 33 11.70 -5.01 -0.37
CA GLY A 33 13.09 -5.21 0.05
C GLY A 33 13.93 -3.95 -0.10
N VAL A 34 13.91 -3.30 -1.27
CA VAL A 34 14.74 -2.11 -1.56
C VAL A 34 14.39 -0.93 -0.64
N LEU A 35 13.10 -0.76 -0.33
CA LEU A 35 12.64 0.31 0.56
C LEU A 35 12.59 -0.12 2.03
N ASP A 36 12.99 -1.36 2.35
CA ASP A 36 12.88 -1.96 3.69
C ASP A 36 11.50 -1.72 4.32
N LEU A 37 10.43 -2.02 3.57
CA LEU A 37 9.06 -1.79 4.06
C LEU A 37 8.71 -2.84 5.12
N ARG A 38 8.37 -2.34 6.31
CA ARG A 38 7.98 -3.14 7.47
C ARG A 38 6.96 -2.38 8.32
N PRO A 39 6.10 -3.08 9.09
CA PRO A 39 5.21 -2.45 10.05
C PRO A 39 5.95 -1.43 10.94
N GLY A 40 5.29 -0.30 11.21
CA GLY A 40 5.87 0.81 11.98
C GLY A 40 6.76 1.76 11.18
N LYS A 41 7.27 1.38 9.99
CA LYS A 41 8.12 2.27 9.19
C LYS A 41 7.32 3.48 8.66
N PRO A 42 7.75 4.72 8.93
CA PRO A 42 7.19 5.91 8.30
C PRO A 42 7.50 5.92 6.80
N VAL A 43 6.51 6.28 5.98
CA VAL A 43 6.64 6.34 4.52
C VAL A 43 5.79 7.48 3.99
N PHE A 44 6.14 7.99 2.82
CA PHE A 44 5.26 8.82 2.01
C PHE A 44 4.60 7.95 0.94
N ALA A 45 3.27 8.03 0.85
CA ALA A 45 2.51 7.40 -0.22
C ALA A 45 2.32 8.40 -1.37
N VAL A 46 2.75 8.03 -2.58
CA VAL A 46 2.55 8.84 -3.78
C VAL A 46 1.40 8.24 -4.58
N LEU A 47 0.34 9.01 -4.79
CA LEU A 47 -0.81 8.59 -5.59
C LEU A 47 -0.79 9.29 -6.94
N LYS A 48 -0.95 8.51 -8.02
CA LYS A 48 -1.15 9.05 -9.36
C LYS A 48 -2.64 9.32 -9.56
N ALA A 49 -3.04 10.59 -9.45
CA ALA A 49 -4.45 11.00 -9.51
C ALA A 49 -5.20 10.45 -10.72
N VAL A 50 -4.54 10.42 -11.89
CA VAL A 50 -5.12 9.94 -13.16
C VAL A 50 -5.19 8.41 -13.29
N SER A 51 -4.83 7.66 -12.26
CA SER A 51 -4.77 6.18 -12.30
C SER A 51 -5.54 5.52 -11.16
N VAL A 52 -6.38 6.28 -10.45
CA VAL A 52 -7.31 5.73 -9.47
C VAL A 52 -8.63 5.41 -10.16
N ALA A 53 -8.87 4.14 -10.41
CA ALA A 53 -10.16 3.68 -10.95
C ALA A 53 -11.22 3.67 -9.83
N GLN A 54 -12.49 3.97 -10.16
CA GLN A 54 -13.57 4.12 -9.17
C GLN A 54 -13.77 2.85 -8.33
N GLU A 55 -13.59 1.69 -8.93
CA GLU A 55 -13.67 0.38 -8.28
C GLU A 55 -12.58 0.15 -7.22
N ASN A 56 -11.49 0.92 -7.25
CA ASN A 56 -10.43 0.85 -6.25
C ASN A 56 -10.70 1.73 -5.02
N VAL A 57 -11.78 2.52 -5.03
CA VAL A 57 -12.19 3.35 -3.90
C VAL A 57 -13.28 2.61 -3.14
N GLY A 58 -13.03 2.28 -1.88
CA GLY A 58 -14.04 1.69 -1.01
C GLY A 58 -15.25 2.63 -0.90
N ARG A 59 -16.47 2.10 -1.03
CA ARG A 59 -17.67 2.86 -0.70
C ARG A 59 -17.73 3.02 0.82
N ALA A 60 -18.05 4.23 1.28
CA ALA A 60 -18.39 4.43 2.69
C ALA A 60 -19.59 3.53 3.01
N GLY A 61 -19.38 2.60 3.94
CA GLY A 61 -20.45 1.84 4.58
C GLY A 61 -21.01 2.64 5.74
#